data_AF-A0A4U2ZHV7-F1
#
_entry.id   AF-A0A4U2ZHV7-F1
#
_cell.length_a   1.000
_cell.length_b   1.000
_cell.length_c   1.000
_cell.angle_alpha   90.00
_cell.angle_beta   90.00
_cell.angle_gamma   90.00
#
_symmetry.space_group_name_H-M   'P 1'
#
loop_
_entity.id
_entity.type
_entity.pdbx_description
1 polymer ?
#
loop_
_entity_poly.entity_id
_entity_poly.type
_entity_poly.pdbx_seq_one_letter_code
_entity_poly.pdbx_strand_id
1 'polypeptide(L)' 'MTYTLATRMKAFQSSIFSELGAYKKEKIAAGHKMIDLSIGNPDMPPADFVREEMVHTASAKESY' A
#
# COMPACT_ATOMS: atom_id res chain seq x y z
N MET A 1 3.72 -5.37 29.92
CA MET A 1 4.42 -6.23 28.93
C MET A 1 5.40 -5.33 28.18
N THR A 2 6.69 -5.64 28.19
CA THR A 2 7.74 -4.77 27.63
C THR A 2 8.41 -5.50 26.48
N TYR A 3 8.42 -4.90 25.28
CA TYR A 3 9.06 -5.46 24.09
C TYR A 3 10.37 -4.74 23.82
N THR A 4 11.42 -5.50 23.50
CA THR A 4 12.72 -4.96 23.09
C THR A 4 12.85 -5.08 21.58
N LEU A 5 13.11 -3.95 20.91
CA LEU A 5 13.30 -3.90 19.46
C LEU A 5 14.72 -4.37 19.09
N ALA A 6 14.85 -5.02 17.94
CA ALA A 6 16.14 -5.42 17.40
C ALA A 6 16.94 -4.18 16.93
N THR A 7 18.27 -4.21 17.10
CA THR A 7 19.16 -3.10 16.70
C THR A 7 19.01 -2.71 15.22
N ARG A 8 18.75 -3.68 14.33
CA ARG A 8 18.53 -3.45 12.90
C ARG A 8 17.35 -2.51 12.61
N MET A 9 16.37 -2.43 13.50
CA MET A 9 15.21 -1.56 13.30
C MET A 9 15.57 -0.07 13.34
N LYS A 10 16.74 0.29 13.90
CA LYS A 10 17.24 1.67 13.87
C LYS A 10 17.57 2.17 12.46
N ALA A 11 17.70 1.28 11.48
CA ALA A 11 17.98 1.66 10.09
C ALA A 11 16.74 2.18 9.34
N PHE A 12 15.52 1.89 9.82
CA PHE A 12 14.30 2.36 9.17
C PHE A 12 14.16 3.87 9.37
N GLN A 13 14.10 4.62 8.27
CA GLN A 13 13.83 6.05 8.25
C GLN A 13 12.32 6.30 8.08
N SER A 14 11.87 7.50 8.45
CA SER A 14 10.52 7.92 8.11
C SER A 14 10.36 8.00 6.59
N SER A 15 9.20 7.58 6.10
CA SER A 15 8.85 7.70 4.69
C SER A 15 8.16 9.04 4.45
N ILE A 16 8.78 9.91 3.65
CA ILE A 16 8.18 11.19 3.23
C ILE A 16 6.79 10.99 2.59
N PHE A 17 6.58 9.87 1.90
CA PHE A 17 5.30 9.52 1.29
C PHE A 17 4.22 9.21 2.34
N SER A 18 4.60 8.66 3.51
CA SER A 18 3.67 8.45 4.61
C SER A 18 3.20 9.78 5.20
N GLU A 19 4.10 10.75 5.33
CA GLU A 19 3.77 12.10 5.77
C GLU A 19 2.85 12.80 4.77
N LEU A 20 3.19 12.78 3.47
CA LEU A 20 2.34 13.34 2.41
C LEU A 20 0.95 12.68 2.36
N GLY A 21 0.87 11.37 2.59
CA GLY A 21 -0.39 10.64 2.69
C GLY A 21 -1.26 11.12 3.87
N ALA A 22 -0.65 11.47 5.01
CA ALA A 22 -1.36 12.05 6.14
C ALA A 22 -1.89 13.45 5.81
N TYR A 23 -1.05 14.33 5.25
CA TYR A 23 -1.47 15.68 4.82
C TYR A 23 -2.59 15.65 3.79
N LYS A 24 -2.51 14.74 2.80
CA LYS A 24 -3.58 14.54 1.82
C LYS A 24 -4.91 14.21 2.52
N LYS A 25 -4.90 13.29 3.48
CA LYS A 25 -6.11 12.90 4.22
C LYS A 25 -6.70 14.08 5.01
N GLU A 26 -5.86 14.87 5.66
CA GLU A 26 -6.32 16.09 6.37
C GLU A 26 -6.98 17.10 5.43
N LYS A 27 -6.39 17.35 4.26
CA LYS A 27 -6.96 18.28 3.27
C LYS A 27 -8.27 17.77 2.68
N ILE A 28 -8.39 16.47 2.42
CA ILE A 28 -9.64 15.85 1.98
C ILE A 28 -10.71 15.99 3.07
N ALA A 29 -10.37 15.74 4.34
CA ALA A 29 -11.29 15.88 5.46
C ALA A 29 -11.76 17.34 5.66
N ALA A 30 -10.91 18.32 5.35
CA ALA A 30 -11.27 19.74 5.33
C ALA A 30 -12.12 20.15 4.12
N GLY A 31 -12.51 19.22 3.24
CA GLY A 31 -13.36 19.46 2.09
C GLY A 31 -12.63 19.93 0.83
N HIS A 32 -11.29 19.89 0.80
CA HIS A 32 -10.54 20.23 -0.40
C HIS A 32 -10.54 19.10 -1.41
N LYS A 33 -10.79 19.46 -2.69
CA LYS A 33 -10.61 18.54 -3.81
C LYS A 33 -9.13 18.39 -4.13
N MET A 34 -8.56 17.24 -3.78
CA MET A 34 -7.14 16.93 -3.98
C MET A 34 -6.95 16.09 -5.25
N ILE A 35 -5.95 16.45 -6.06
CA ILE A 35 -5.43 15.59 -7.14
C ILE A 35 -4.18 14.91 -6.59
N ASP A 36 -4.18 13.57 -6.59
CA ASP A 36 -3.06 12.80 -6.07
C ASP A 36 -2.22 12.24 -7.21
N LEU A 37 -1.03 12.81 -7.40
CA LEU A 37 0.01 12.33 -8.31
C LEU A 37 1.26 11.87 -7.53
N SER A 38 1.12 11.59 -6.23
CA SER A 38 2.24 11.31 -5.33
C SER A 38 2.73 9.86 -5.40
N ILE A 39 1.87 8.93 -5.80
CA ILE A 39 2.16 7.49 -5.89
C ILE A 39 1.77 7.00 -7.28
N GLY A 40 2.68 6.28 -7.94
CA GLY A 40 2.46 5.66 -9.26
C GLY A 40 1.59 4.39 -9.18
N ASN A 41 0.44 4.46 -8.52
CA ASN A 41 -0.52 3.38 -8.56
C ASN A 41 -1.24 3.41 -9.92
N PRO A 42 -1.25 2.31 -10.70
CA PRO A 42 -2.04 2.26 -11.92
C PRO A 42 -3.53 2.49 -11.60
N ASP A 43 -4.18 3.37 -12.38
CA ASP A 43 -5.61 3.64 -12.24
C ASP A 43 -6.49 2.48 -12.71
N MET A 44 -5.92 1.59 -13.53
CA MET A 44 -6.61 0.44 -14.10
C MET A 44 -6.31 -0.84 -13.32
N PRO A 45 -7.27 -1.77 -13.21
CA PRO A 45 -6.99 -3.07 -12.64
C PRO A 45 -5.95 -3.84 -13.47
N PRO A 46 -5.28 -4.85 -12.88
CA PRO A 46 -4.50 -5.80 -13.65
C PRO A 46 -5.36 -6.43 -14.76
N ALA A 47 -4.73 -6.77 -15.89
CA ALA A 47 -5.42 -7.38 -17.02
C ALA A 47 -6.17 -8.66 -16.62
N ASP A 48 -7.31 -8.92 -17.26
CA ASP A 48 -8.23 -9.99 -16.83
C ASP A 48 -7.58 -11.37 -16.83
N PHE A 49 -6.77 -11.70 -17.84
CA PHE A 49 -6.05 -12.98 -17.89
C PHE A 49 -5.10 -13.20 -16.69
N VAL A 50 -4.52 -12.13 -16.14
CA VAL A 50 -3.66 -12.20 -14.95
C VAL A 50 -4.49 -12.51 -13.72
N ARG A 51 -5.67 -11.88 -13.61
CA ARG A 51 -6.60 -12.09 -12.49
C ARG A 51 -7.20 -13.49 -12.53
N GLU A 52 -7.57 -13.96 -13.71
CA GLU A 52 -8.09 -15.31 -13.95
C GLU A 52 -7.06 -16.37 -13.59
N GLU A 53 -5.81 -16.24 -14.06
CA GLU A 53 -4.75 -17.20 -13.73
C GLU A 53 -4.41 -17.20 -12.24
N MET A 54 -4.40 -16.01 -11.60
CA MET A 54 -4.22 -15.89 -10.16
C MET A 54 -5.29 -16.70 -9.40
N VAL A 55 -6.56 -16.54 -9.76
CA VAL A 55 -7.69 -17.25 -9.11
C VAL A 55 -7.59 -18.76 -9.37
N HIS A 56 -7.31 -19.14 -10.62
CA HIS A 56 -7.15 -20.53 -11.01
C HIS A 56 -6.03 -21.23 -10.20
N THR A 57 -4.84 -20.62 -10.16
CA THR A 57 -3.68 -21.16 -9.43
C THR A 57 -3.96 -21.21 -7.92
N ALA A 58 -4.51 -20.13 -7.33
CA ALA A 58 -4.83 -20.10 -5.90
C ALA A 58 -5.88 -21.14 -5.49
N SER A 59 -6.74 -21.57 -6.42
CA SER A 59 -7.77 -22.59 -6.17
C SER A 59 -7.25 -24.03 -6.30
N ALA A 60 -6.01 -24.23 -6.77
CA ALA A 60 -5.41 -25.55 -6.88
C ALA A 60 -5.14 -26.15 -5.49
N LYS A 61 -5.35 -27.46 -5.34
CA LYS A 61 -5.16 -28.18 -4.07
C LYS A 61 -3.73 -28.08 -3.53
N GLU A 62 -2.75 -27.96 -4.43
CA GLU A 62 -1.33 -27.84 -4.10
C GLU A 62 -0.95 -26.47 -3.49
N SER A 63 -1.89 -25.52 -3.48
CA SER A 63 -1.73 -24.19 -2.89
C SER A 63 -2.04 -24.14 -1.38
N TYR A 64 -2.37 -25.29 -0.77
CA TYR A 64 -2.58 -25.51 0.67
C TYR A 64 -1.69 -26.64 1.18
#